data_AF-A0AAP0BAS6-F1
#
_entry.id   AF-A0AAP0BAS6-F1
#
_cell.length_a   1.000
_cell.length_b   1.000
_cell.length_c   1.000
_cell.angle_alpha   90.00
_cell.angle_beta   90.00
_cell.angle_gamma   90.00
#
_symmetry.space_group_name_H-M   'P 1'
#
loop_
_entity.id
_entity.type
_entity.pdbx_description
1 polymer ?
#
loop_
_entity_poly.entity_id
_entity_poly.type
_entity_poly.pdbx_seq_one_letter_code
_entity_poly.pdbx_strand_id
1 'polypeptide(L)'
;MMKGNNFSSPIPMIKLEKFTATEFTDWKLNTQFGMKYLNVFYTVQSDRATVTGTEAETQWIADEDFCHDYLLNCLSSSLAKTYIKLKTAKEIWEALEEHFRQEEDLSKAHLVDKFHSFMFDEEKAILPQLPSTWYNFKTEMYRKKMRVGLNDLKRFIRIEDENRICSKPPRGNG
;
A
#
# COMPACT_ATOMS: atom_id res chain seq x y z
N MET A 1 -46.99 -13.28 27.52
CA MET A 1 -47.16 -12.08 26.66
C MET A 1 -45.78 -11.49 26.41
N MET A 2 -45.34 -11.49 25.15
CA MET A 2 -44.07 -10.90 24.71
C MET A 2 -44.15 -9.37 24.78
N LYS A 3 -43.07 -8.70 25.18
CA LYS A 3 -42.82 -7.32 24.78
C LYS A 3 -41.53 -7.30 23.97
N GLY A 4 -41.70 -7.21 22.66
CA GLY A 4 -40.62 -6.95 21.72
C GLY A 4 -40.13 -5.52 21.90
N ASN A 5 -38.81 -5.37 22.01
CA ASN A 5 -38.17 -4.08 21.84
C ASN A 5 -37.67 -3.99 20.41
N ASN A 6 -38.35 -3.14 19.65
CA ASN A 6 -37.93 -2.65 18.36
C ASN A 6 -36.60 -1.90 18.49
N PHE A 7 -35.53 -2.47 17.95
CA PHE A 7 -34.40 -1.68 17.44
C PHE A 7 -34.50 -1.66 15.92
N SER A 8 -35.49 -0.93 15.40
CA SER A 8 -35.46 -0.43 14.02
C SER A 8 -34.81 0.94 14.05
N SER A 9 -33.49 0.94 13.98
CA SER A 9 -32.75 2.04 13.38
C SER A 9 -31.93 1.41 12.27
N PRO A 10 -32.04 1.88 11.02
CA PRO A 10 -31.17 1.37 9.98
C PRO A 10 -29.76 1.69 10.44
N ILE A 11 -28.97 0.63 10.69
CA ILE A 11 -27.53 0.73 10.87
C ILE A 11 -27.06 1.68 9.77
N PRO A 12 -26.37 2.79 10.08
CA PRO A 12 -25.77 3.61 9.05
C PRO A 12 -24.86 2.65 8.29
N MET A 13 -25.32 2.21 7.13
CA MET A 13 -24.55 1.41 6.21
C MET A 13 -23.45 2.38 5.79
N ILE A 14 -22.36 2.41 6.56
CA ILE A 14 -21.09 2.94 6.10
C ILE A 14 -20.97 2.32 4.73
N LYS A 15 -21.07 3.15 3.69
CA LYS A 15 -20.98 2.68 2.33
C LYS A 15 -19.57 2.14 2.21
N LEU A 16 -19.45 0.84 2.43
CA LEU A 16 -18.19 0.12 2.40
C LEU A 16 -17.77 0.17 0.94
N GLU A 17 -16.91 1.14 0.63
CA GLU A 17 -16.21 1.13 -0.63
C GLU A 17 -15.49 -0.21 -0.71
N LYS A 18 -15.86 -0.98 -1.73
CA LYS A 18 -15.35 -2.34 -1.90
C LYS A 18 -13.87 -2.26 -2.18
N PHE A 19 -13.10 -3.09 -1.49
CA PHE A 19 -11.67 -3.19 -1.69
C PHE A 19 -11.34 -3.69 -3.10
N THR A 20 -10.59 -2.88 -3.84
CA THR A 20 -10.16 -3.16 -5.22
C THR A 20 -8.68 -3.55 -5.32
N ALA A 21 -8.07 -4.05 -4.24
CA ALA A 21 -6.63 -4.38 -4.17
C ALA A 21 -5.69 -3.16 -4.25
N THR A 22 -6.18 -1.97 -3.91
CA THR A 22 -5.40 -0.72 -3.85
C THR A 22 -5.58 -0.07 -2.47
N GLU A 23 -4.54 0.60 -1.97
CA GLU A 23 -4.59 1.30 -0.66
C GLU A 23 -4.95 0.36 0.51
N PHE A 24 -4.32 -0.81 0.56
CA PHE A 24 -4.60 -1.84 1.56
C PHE A 24 -4.52 -1.32 3.00
N THR A 25 -3.57 -0.43 3.31
CA THR A 25 -3.43 0.16 4.65
C THR A 25 -4.68 0.93 5.09
N ASP A 26 -5.23 1.75 4.21
CA ASP A 26 -6.42 2.57 4.50
C ASP A 26 -7.66 1.69 4.59
N TRP A 27 -7.80 0.75 3.66
CA TRP A 27 -8.88 -0.25 3.71
C TRP A 27 -8.82 -1.09 4.99
N LYS A 28 -7.63 -1.54 5.40
CA LYS A 28 -7.41 -2.35 6.60
C LYS A 28 -7.84 -1.59 7.84
N LEU A 29 -7.42 -0.33 7.99
CA LEU A 29 -7.80 0.51 9.13
C LEU A 29 -9.32 0.73 9.20
N ASN A 30 -9.95 1.04 8.08
CA ASN A 30 -11.40 1.24 8.00
C ASN A 30 -12.17 -0.05 8.32
N THR A 31 -11.72 -1.18 7.80
CA THR A 31 -12.35 -2.49 8.03
C THR A 31 -12.19 -2.93 9.48
N GLN A 32 -11.00 -2.74 10.08
CA GLN A 32 -10.78 -2.97 11.51
C GLN A 32 -11.68 -2.11 12.38
N PHE A 33 -11.82 -0.82 12.04
CA PHE A 33 -12.71 0.08 12.78
C PHE A 33 -14.17 -0.41 12.71
N GLY A 34 -14.65 -0.81 11.54
CA GLY A 34 -15.99 -1.37 11.37
C GLY A 34 -16.21 -2.65 12.18
N MET A 35 -15.28 -3.60 12.14
CA MET A 35 -15.37 -4.84 12.93
C MET A 35 -15.35 -4.57 14.44
N LYS A 36 -14.56 -3.59 14.90
CA LYS A 36 -14.52 -3.18 16.31
C LYS A 36 -15.83 -2.52 16.75
N TYR A 37 -16.39 -1.65 15.90
CA TYR A 37 -17.68 -1.01 16.15
C TYR A 37 -18.82 -2.03 16.25
N LEU A 38 -18.78 -3.08 15.42
CA LEU A 38 -19.73 -4.18 15.42
C LEU A 38 -19.44 -5.23 16.50
N ASN A 39 -18.36 -5.05 17.28
CA ASN A 39 -17.91 -5.96 18.32
C ASN A 39 -17.61 -7.40 17.84
N VAL A 40 -17.16 -7.58 16.59
CA VAL A 40 -16.82 -8.90 16.03
C VAL A 40 -15.32 -9.07 15.75
N PHE A 41 -14.52 -8.02 15.93
CA PHE A 41 -13.08 -8.06 15.63
C PHE A 41 -12.27 -9.08 16.46
N TYR A 42 -12.83 -9.61 17.55
CA TYR A 42 -12.16 -10.63 18.33
C TYR A 42 -12.14 -12.00 17.62
N THR A 43 -13.07 -12.27 16.69
CA THR A 43 -13.18 -13.57 16.02
C THR A 43 -12.03 -13.80 15.03
N VAL A 44 -11.50 -12.72 14.43
CA VAL A 44 -10.29 -12.77 13.59
C VAL A 44 -8.99 -12.81 14.39
N GLN A 45 -9.02 -12.58 15.71
CA GLN A 45 -7.83 -12.60 16.58
C GLN A 45 -7.69 -13.88 17.40
N SER A 46 -8.82 -14.48 17.79
CA SER A 46 -8.86 -15.58 18.76
C SER A 46 -9.45 -16.84 18.15
N ASP A 47 -8.88 -18.00 18.48
CA ASP A 47 -9.42 -19.27 18.03
C ASP A 47 -10.65 -19.67 18.85
N ARG A 48 -11.63 -20.31 18.20
CA ARG A 48 -12.86 -20.85 18.82
C ARG A 48 -12.60 -21.64 20.10
N ALA A 49 -11.50 -22.39 20.17
CA ALA A 49 -11.11 -23.20 21.33
C ALA A 49 -10.94 -22.41 22.65
N THR A 50 -10.91 -21.07 22.58
CA THR A 50 -10.80 -20.19 23.75
C THR A 50 -12.15 -19.87 24.42
N VAL A 51 -13.28 -20.21 23.80
CA VAL A 51 -14.62 -19.96 24.33
C VAL A 51 -15.11 -21.14 25.17
N THR A 52 -15.61 -20.88 26.38
CA THR A 52 -16.15 -21.91 27.27
C THR A 52 -17.59 -21.58 27.67
N GLY A 53 -18.50 -22.56 27.58
CA GLY A 53 -19.93 -22.42 27.91
C GLY A 53 -20.86 -22.38 26.69
N THR A 54 -22.07 -22.94 26.82
CA THR A 54 -23.01 -23.17 25.71
C THR A 54 -23.55 -21.90 25.07
N GLU A 55 -23.82 -20.85 25.86
CA GLU A 55 -24.33 -19.57 25.34
C GLU A 55 -23.22 -18.74 24.66
N ALA A 56 -22.04 -18.67 25.28
CA ALA A 56 -20.88 -17.97 24.74
C ALA A 56 -20.41 -18.61 23.42
N GLU A 57 -20.45 -19.94 23.33
CA GLU A 57 -20.14 -20.69 22.11
C GLU A 57 -21.12 -20.37 20.98
N THR A 58 -22.41 -20.31 21.28
CA THR A 58 -23.45 -19.99 20.27
C THR A 58 -23.29 -18.56 19.75
N GLN A 59 -23.00 -17.61 20.64
CA GLN A 59 -22.74 -16.22 20.28
C GLN A 59 -21.48 -16.09 19.42
N TRP A 60 -20.40 -16.79 19.77
CA TRP A 60 -19.16 -16.78 18.98
C TRP A 60 -19.40 -17.25 17.56
N ILE A 61 -20.18 -18.33 17.37
CA ILE A 61 -20.48 -18.87 16.02
C ILE A 61 -21.25 -17.83 15.19
N ALA A 62 -22.25 -17.17 15.80
CA ALA A 62 -23.01 -16.14 15.12
C ALA A 62 -22.14 -14.94 14.72
N ASP A 63 -21.24 -14.51 15.60
CA ASP A 63 -20.33 -13.39 15.35
C ASP A 63 -19.24 -13.75 14.33
N GLU A 64 -18.78 -15.00 14.30
CA GLU A 64 -17.84 -15.51 13.29
C GLU A 64 -18.49 -15.57 11.91
N ASP A 65 -19.69 -16.14 11.79
CA ASP A 65 -20.44 -16.20 10.54
C ASP A 65 -20.69 -14.78 10.01
N PHE A 66 -21.09 -13.86 10.90
CA PHE A 66 -21.26 -12.45 10.55
C PHE A 66 -19.95 -11.78 10.13
N CYS A 67 -18.84 -12.02 10.84
CA CYS A 67 -17.55 -11.43 10.51
C CYS A 67 -17.04 -11.93 9.15
N HIS A 68 -17.23 -13.21 8.87
CA HIS A 68 -16.89 -13.84 7.59
C HIS A 68 -17.66 -13.17 6.44
N ASP A 69 -18.98 -13.05 6.56
CA ASP A 69 -19.82 -12.38 5.57
C ASP A 69 -19.47 -10.89 5.42
N TYR A 70 -19.21 -10.21 6.53
CA TYR A 70 -18.80 -8.81 6.56
C TYR A 70 -17.50 -8.60 5.78
N LEU A 71 -16.48 -9.42 6.03
CA LEU A 71 -15.21 -9.35 5.32
C LEU A 71 -15.39 -9.58 3.82
N LEU A 72 -16.14 -10.60 3.41
CA LEU A 72 -16.40 -10.88 2.00
C LEU A 72 -17.16 -9.73 1.32
N ASN A 73 -18.09 -9.07 2.03
CA ASN A 73 -18.82 -7.92 1.51
C ASN A 73 -17.95 -6.66 1.38
N CYS A 74 -16.91 -6.53 2.21
CA CYS A 74 -15.90 -5.47 2.09
C CYS A 74 -14.99 -5.64 0.87
N LEU A 75 -14.98 -6.82 0.25
CA LEU A 75 -14.14 -7.13 -0.91
C LEU A 75 -14.87 -6.85 -2.24
N SER A 76 -14.10 -6.55 -3.29
CA SER A 76 -14.61 -6.58 -4.65
C SER A 76 -15.04 -8.01 -5.04
N SER A 77 -15.94 -8.10 -6.02
CA SER A 77 -16.53 -9.39 -6.43
C SER A 77 -15.51 -10.43 -6.90
N SER A 78 -14.34 -10.01 -7.40
CA SER A 78 -13.25 -10.90 -7.78
C SER A 78 -12.52 -11.45 -6.56
N LEU A 79 -12.15 -10.59 -5.61
CA LEU A 79 -11.49 -10.98 -4.37
C LEU A 79 -12.41 -11.86 -3.52
N ALA A 80 -13.69 -11.49 -3.35
CA ALA A 80 -14.65 -12.28 -2.60
C ALA A 80 -14.73 -13.74 -3.11
N LYS A 81 -14.73 -13.96 -4.44
CA LYS A 81 -14.72 -15.31 -5.03
C LYS A 81 -13.45 -16.11 -4.73
N THR A 82 -12.32 -15.43 -4.52
CA THR A 82 -11.06 -16.07 -4.14
C THR A 82 -11.07 -16.46 -2.67
N TYR A 83 -11.48 -15.54 -1.79
CA TYR A 83 -11.39 -15.69 -0.34
C TYR A 83 -12.57 -16.45 0.29
N ILE A 84 -13.73 -16.57 -0.38
CA ILE A 84 -14.89 -17.36 0.10
C ILE A 84 -14.58 -18.85 0.33
N LYS A 85 -13.48 -19.36 -0.25
CA LYS A 85 -13.03 -20.75 -0.07
C LYS A 85 -12.48 -20.99 1.34
N LEU A 86 -12.10 -19.95 2.05
CA LEU A 86 -11.61 -19.99 3.41
C LEU A 86 -12.79 -20.08 4.38
N LYS A 87 -12.66 -20.92 5.41
CA LYS A 87 -13.78 -21.34 6.26
C LYS A 87 -14.04 -20.37 7.40
N THR A 88 -13.03 -19.63 7.81
CA THR A 88 -13.09 -18.74 8.98
C THR A 88 -12.79 -17.30 8.60
N ALA A 89 -13.36 -16.36 9.35
CA ALA A 89 -13.07 -14.93 9.18
C ALA A 89 -11.58 -14.67 9.42
N LYS A 90 -10.98 -15.39 10.38
CA LYS A 90 -9.55 -15.35 10.67
C LYS A 90 -8.69 -15.74 9.47
N GLU A 91 -8.98 -16.87 8.81
CA GLU A 91 -8.24 -17.28 7.61
C GLU A 91 -8.32 -16.22 6.51
N ILE A 92 -9.49 -15.62 6.28
CA ILE A 92 -9.65 -14.52 5.30
C ILE A 92 -8.78 -13.33 5.70
N TRP A 93 -8.85 -12.91 6.96
CA TRP A 93 -8.10 -11.78 7.49
C TRP A 93 -6.58 -11.97 7.34
N GLU A 94 -6.07 -13.12 7.78
CA GLU A 94 -4.65 -13.46 7.72
C GLU A 94 -4.15 -13.59 6.28
N ALA A 95 -4.93 -14.24 5.41
CA ALA A 95 -4.55 -14.39 4.00
C ALA A 95 -4.48 -13.04 3.27
N LEU A 96 -5.40 -12.12 3.56
CA LEU A 96 -5.35 -10.74 3.04
C LEU A 96 -4.12 -9.99 3.57
N GLU A 97 -3.85 -10.07 4.88
CA GLU A 97 -2.67 -9.44 5.46
C GLU A 97 -1.37 -9.95 4.83
N GLU A 98 -1.24 -11.27 4.64
CA GLU A 98 -0.03 -11.85 4.06
C GLU A 98 0.16 -11.44 2.61
N HIS A 99 -0.90 -11.54 1.79
CA HIS A 99 -0.84 -11.22 0.37
C HIS A 99 -0.41 -9.76 0.13
N PHE A 100 -1.03 -8.81 0.83
CA PHE A 100 -0.80 -7.38 0.59
C PHE A 100 0.39 -6.81 1.36
N ARG A 101 0.82 -7.46 2.46
CA ARG A 101 2.08 -7.10 3.13
C ARG A 101 3.28 -7.35 2.22
N GLN A 102 3.32 -8.51 1.55
CA GLN A 102 4.40 -8.83 0.62
C GLN A 102 4.48 -7.82 -0.54
N GLU A 103 3.34 -7.44 -1.11
CA GLU A 103 3.29 -6.43 -2.18
C GLU A 103 3.81 -5.06 -1.71
N GLU A 104 3.44 -4.64 -0.49
CA GLU A 104 3.91 -3.38 0.10
C GLU A 104 5.43 -3.40 0.33
N ASP A 105 5.96 -4.50 0.87
CA ASP A 105 7.39 -4.67 1.11
C ASP A 105 8.21 -4.71 -0.19
N LEU A 106 7.71 -5.38 -1.23
CA LEU A 106 8.31 -5.39 -2.56
C LEU A 106 8.31 -3.99 -3.20
N SER A 107 7.22 -3.24 -3.05
CA SER A 107 7.12 -1.86 -3.54
C SER A 107 8.13 -0.94 -2.85
N LYS A 108 8.25 -1.04 -1.52
CA LYS A 108 9.25 -0.31 -0.73
C LYS A 108 10.68 -0.69 -1.11
N ALA A 109 10.96 -1.99 -1.24
CA ALA A 109 12.28 -2.49 -1.67
C ALA A 109 12.63 -1.96 -3.06
N HIS A 110 11.69 -1.97 -4.01
CA HIS A 110 11.90 -1.42 -5.34
C HIS A 110 12.23 0.09 -5.32
N LEU A 111 11.60 0.87 -4.44
CA LEU A 111 11.93 2.28 -4.27
C LEU A 111 13.33 2.47 -3.69
N VAL A 112 13.72 1.64 -2.70
CA VAL A 112 15.06 1.64 -2.10
C VAL A 112 16.11 1.27 -3.13
N ASP A 113 15.90 0.20 -3.90
CA ASP A 113 16.82 -0.24 -4.96
C ASP A 113 16.95 0.83 -6.06
N LYS A 114 15.82 1.42 -6.46
CA LYS A 114 15.81 2.53 -7.42
C LYS A 114 16.59 3.73 -6.89
N PHE A 115 16.41 4.09 -5.63
CA PHE A 115 17.19 5.16 -4.99
C PHE A 115 18.69 4.82 -4.97
N HIS A 116 19.05 3.61 -4.54
CA HIS A 116 20.44 3.15 -4.56
C HIS A 116 21.05 3.17 -5.96
N SER A 117 20.28 2.89 -7.01
CA SER A 117 20.75 2.97 -8.40
C SER A 117 21.12 4.41 -8.84
N PHE A 118 20.59 5.43 -8.16
CA PHE A 118 20.93 6.84 -8.38
C PHE A 118 22.07 7.36 -7.51
N MET A 119 22.44 6.63 -6.46
CA MET A 119 23.53 7.04 -5.58
C MET A 119 24.88 6.75 -6.23
N PHE A 120 25.76 7.74 -6.25
CA PHE A 120 27.13 7.57 -6.67
C PHE A 120 27.95 6.97 -5.52
N ASP A 121 28.78 6.00 -5.86
CA ASP A 121 29.82 5.46 -5.00
C ASP A 121 30.99 6.44 -4.94
N GLU A 122 31.29 6.97 -3.75
CA GLU A 122 32.33 7.97 -3.50
C GLU A 122 33.75 7.43 -3.79
N GLU A 123 33.94 6.11 -3.73
CA GLU A 123 35.23 5.47 -3.97
C GLU A 123 35.50 5.26 -5.47
N LYS A 124 34.48 5.43 -6.32
CA LYS A 124 34.57 5.22 -7.77
C LYS A 124 34.54 6.52 -8.54
N ALA A 125 35.15 6.52 -9.72
CA ALA A 125 35.06 7.66 -10.64
C ALA A 125 33.59 7.91 -11.03
N ILE A 126 33.19 9.18 -11.13
CA ILE A 126 31.79 9.57 -11.33
C ILE A 126 31.34 9.36 -12.78
N LEU A 127 32.21 9.62 -13.76
CA LEU A 127 31.85 9.53 -15.19
C LEU A 127 31.34 8.14 -15.61
N PRO A 128 31.95 7.00 -15.21
CA PRO A 128 31.41 5.67 -15.49
C PRO A 128 30.05 5.40 -14.84
N GLN A 129 29.78 6.01 -13.69
CA GLN A 129 28.56 5.80 -12.91
C GLN A 129 27.37 6.60 -13.44
N LEU A 130 27.59 7.59 -14.32
CA LEU A 130 26.50 8.37 -14.90
C LEU A 130 25.58 7.49 -15.77
N PRO A 131 24.26 7.73 -15.75
CA PRO A 131 23.29 7.01 -16.57
C PRO A 131 23.67 6.96 -18.06
N SER A 132 23.20 5.93 -18.77
CA SER A 132 23.42 5.78 -20.21
C SER A 132 22.89 6.96 -21.04
N THR A 133 21.81 7.61 -20.58
CA THR A 133 21.24 8.81 -21.20
C THR A 133 22.19 10.00 -21.25
N TRP A 134 23.24 10.02 -20.41
CA TRP A 134 24.29 11.06 -20.39
C TRP A 134 25.45 10.76 -21.35
N TYR A 135 25.25 9.89 -22.33
CA TYR A 135 26.29 9.45 -23.27
C TYR A 135 27.06 10.60 -23.93
N ASN A 136 26.37 11.61 -24.48
CA ASN A 136 27.03 12.75 -25.16
C ASN A 136 27.92 13.55 -24.20
N PHE A 137 27.44 13.79 -22.98
CA PHE A 137 28.22 14.46 -21.94
C PHE A 137 29.45 13.63 -21.55
N LYS A 138 29.29 12.32 -21.29
CA LYS A 138 30.41 11.42 -20.98
C LYS A 138 31.48 11.46 -22.06
N THR A 139 31.09 11.33 -23.32
CA THR A 139 32.00 11.38 -24.48
C THR A 139 32.78 12.68 -24.53
N GLU A 140 32.10 13.82 -24.29
CA GLU A 140 32.75 15.13 -24.28
C GLU A 140 33.74 15.30 -23.12
N MET A 141 33.41 14.79 -21.93
CA MET A 141 34.30 14.82 -20.77
C MET A 141 35.54 13.94 -20.99
N TYR A 142 35.38 12.75 -21.57
CA TYR A 142 36.49 11.86 -21.93
C TYR A 142 37.38 12.50 -23.00
N ARG A 143 36.79 13.11 -24.04
CA ARG A 143 37.52 13.80 -25.12
C ARG A 143 38.38 14.94 -24.57
N LYS A 144 37.84 15.70 -23.61
CA LYS A 144 38.53 16.82 -22.96
C LYS A 144 39.52 16.39 -21.86
N LYS A 145 39.64 15.09 -21.58
CA LYS A 145 40.45 14.52 -20.48
C LYS A 145 40.20 15.21 -19.14
N MET A 146 38.95 15.62 -18.90
CA MET A 146 38.60 16.36 -17.70
C MET A 146 38.37 15.37 -16.55
N ARG A 147 39.04 15.57 -15.41
CA ARG A 147 38.68 14.90 -14.16
C ARG A 147 37.43 15.61 -13.62
N VAL A 148 36.38 14.84 -13.32
CA VAL A 148 35.11 15.37 -12.82
C VAL A 148 34.86 14.77 -11.45
N GLY A 149 34.86 15.64 -10.42
CA GLY A 149 34.42 15.30 -9.07
C GLY A 149 32.93 15.59 -8.85
N LEU A 150 32.42 15.24 -7.66
CA LEU A 150 31.00 15.40 -7.34
C LEU A 150 30.56 16.86 -7.34
N ASN A 151 31.44 17.75 -6.86
CA ASN A 151 31.22 19.19 -6.88
C ASN A 151 31.15 19.75 -8.31
N ASP A 152 31.96 19.24 -9.23
CA ASP A 152 31.93 19.66 -10.63
C ASP A 152 30.64 19.19 -11.31
N LEU A 153 30.26 17.92 -11.11
CA LEU A 153 29.00 17.39 -11.64
C LEU A 153 27.78 18.16 -11.11
N LYS A 154 27.75 18.46 -9.81
CA LYS A 154 26.70 19.27 -9.19
C LYS A 154 26.61 20.66 -9.82
N ARG A 155 27.76 21.28 -10.11
CA ARG A 155 27.82 22.57 -10.80
C ARG A 155 27.26 22.46 -12.22
N PHE A 156 27.61 21.42 -12.97
CA PHE A 156 27.09 21.22 -14.33
C PHE A 156 25.58 21.00 -14.36
N ILE A 157 25.04 20.17 -13.46
CA ILE A 157 23.59 19.95 -13.34
C ILE A 157 22.88 21.28 -13.06
N ARG A 158 23.39 22.06 -12.09
CA ARG A 158 22.80 23.35 -11.75
C ARG A 158 22.75 24.30 -12.95
N ILE A 159 23.84 24.42 -13.71
CA ILE A 159 23.90 25.28 -14.90
C ILE A 159 22.89 24.80 -15.95
N GLU A 160 22.80 23.49 -16.19
CA GLU A 160 21.87 22.90 -17.14
C GLU A 160 20.40 23.13 -16.72
N ASP A 161 20.08 22.99 -15.44
CA ASP A 161 18.74 23.27 -14.91
C ASP A 161 18.38 24.76 -15.04
N GLU A 162 19.31 25.66 -14.71
CA GLU A 162 19.14 27.12 -14.92
C GLU A 162 18.91 27.45 -16.40
N ASN A 163 19.63 26.80 -17.32
CA ASN A 163 19.45 26.96 -18.76
C ASN A 163 18.07 26.49 -19.25
N ARG A 164 17.56 25.36 -18.74
CA ARG A 164 16.23 24.83 -19.07
C ARG A 164 15.09 25.72 -18.59
N ILE A 165 15.31 26.44 -17.49
CA ILE A 165 14.36 27.44 -17.00
C ILE A 165 14.39 28.66 -17.92
N CYS A 166 15.58 29.10 -18.35
CA CYS A 166 15.77 30.28 -19.19
C CYS A 166 15.38 30.06 -20.67
N SER A 167 15.37 28.82 -21.16
CA SER A 167 15.01 28.48 -22.54
C SER A 167 13.51 28.34 -22.78
N LYS A 168 12.65 28.48 -21.74
CA LYS A 168 11.19 28.50 -21.93
C LYS A 168 10.81 29.83 -22.60
N PRO A 169 10.15 29.83 -23.77
CA PRO A 169 9.73 31.08 -24.40
C PRO A 169 8.74 31.81 -23.48
N PRO A 170 8.75 33.16 -23.44
CA PRO A 170 7.74 33.91 -22.71
C PRO A 170 6.38 33.50 -23.25
N ARG A 171 5.43 33.17 -22.35
CA ARG A 171 4.03 32.98 -22.74
C ARG A 171 3.59 34.27 -23.44
N GLY A 172 3.44 34.20 -24.76
CA GLY A 172 2.85 35.28 -25.52
C GLY A 172 1.45 35.51 -25.01
N ASN A 173 1.20 36.68 -24.43
CA ASN A 173 -0.13 37.26 -24.41
C ASN A 173 -0.34 37.88 -25.80
N GLY A 174 -1.36 37.40 -26.51
CA GLY A 174 -1.76 37.85 -27.84
C GLY A 174 -2.66 36.81 -28.47
#